data_AF-A0A7C7LEN6-F1
#
_entry.id   AF-A0A7C7LEN6-F1
#
_cell.length_a   1.000
_cell.length_b   1.000
_cell.length_c   1.000
_cell.angle_alpha   90.00
_cell.angle_beta   90.00
_cell.angle_gamma   90.00
#
_symmetry.space_group_name_H-M   'P 1'
#
loop_
_entity.id
_entity.type
_entity.pdbx_description
1 polymer ?
#
loop_
_entity_poly.entity_id
_entity_poly.type
_entity_poly.pdbx_seq_one_letter_code
_entity_poly.pdbx_strand_id
1 'polypeptide(L)'
;MHRRWLIWLSVLLAGGLLLPATPALADGDPPGDDGVVIWNEDYTLGENERLDGDLVVFNGDVTLEAGSRVAGSVVIWNGGAEVEGTIKGDLVVSGGGIFLGDSAWVQGD
;
A
#
# COMPACT_ATOMS: atom_id res chain seq x y z
N MET A 1 19.97 46.01 -30.29
CA MET A 1 18.53 45.80 -29.98
C MET A 1 18.23 44.47 -29.27
N HIS A 2 18.98 43.38 -29.52
CA HIS A 2 18.71 42.07 -28.91
C HIS A 2 19.05 41.94 -27.41
N ARG A 3 20.05 42.69 -26.90
CA ARG A 3 20.48 42.62 -25.49
C ARG A 3 19.41 43.08 -24.49
N ARG A 4 18.54 44.03 -24.90
CA ARG A 4 17.41 44.49 -24.07
C ARG A 4 16.28 43.45 -24.06
N TRP A 5 16.05 42.78 -25.19
CA TRP A 5 15.06 41.72 -25.30
C TRP A 5 15.42 40.50 -24.45
N LEU A 6 16.70 40.11 -24.44
CA LEU A 6 17.20 39.04 -23.57
C LEU A 6 17.01 39.36 -22.08
N ILE A 7 17.24 40.61 -21.65
CA ILE A 7 17.02 41.04 -20.26
C ILE A 7 15.54 40.91 -19.89
N TRP A 8 14.63 41.36 -20.76
CA TRP A 8 13.19 41.20 -20.53
C TRP A 8 12.79 39.73 -20.45
N LEU A 9 13.37 38.86 -21.29
CA LEU A 9 13.09 37.43 -21.30
C LEU A 9 13.59 36.76 -20.01
N SER A 10 14.76 37.14 -19.51
CA SER A 10 15.30 36.68 -18.23
C SER A 10 14.45 37.12 -17.03
N VAL A 11 13.97 38.37 -17.03
CA VAL A 11 13.09 38.89 -15.98
C VAL A 11 11.74 38.18 -16.00
N LEU A 12 11.22 37.86 -17.18
CA LEU A 12 9.96 37.13 -17.34
C LEU A 12 10.10 35.66 -16.91
N LEU A 13 11.22 35.02 -17.21
CA LEU A 13 11.53 33.65 -16.76
C LEU A 13 11.72 33.58 -15.23
N ALA A 14 12.45 34.54 -14.66
CA ALA A 14 12.66 34.63 -13.21
C ALA A 14 11.36 34.96 -12.46
N GLY A 15 10.50 35.81 -13.05
CA GLY A 15 9.16 36.09 -12.53
C GLY A 15 8.24 34.86 -12.55
N GLY A 16 8.36 34.01 -13.58
CA GLY A 16 7.61 32.75 -13.66
C GLY A 16 8.08 31.69 -12.67
N LEU A 17 9.35 31.71 -12.26
CA LEU A 17 9.90 30.79 -11.26
C LEU A 17 9.45 31.13 -9.82
N LEU A 18 9.00 32.37 -9.61
CA LEU A 18 8.46 32.86 -8.34
C LEU A 18 6.95 32.59 -8.18
N LEU A 19 6.33 31.86 -9.13
CA LEU A 19 4.96 31.39 -8.95
C LEU A 19 4.93 30.44 -7.73
N PRO A 20 3.97 30.61 -6.81
CA PRO A 20 3.88 29.75 -5.65
C PRO A 20 3.73 28.31 -6.13
N ALA A 21 4.69 27.45 -5.76
CA ALA A 21 4.54 26.02 -5.88
C ALA A 21 3.41 25.64 -4.93
N THR A 22 2.19 25.58 -5.44
CA THR A 22 1.05 25.06 -4.69
C THR A 22 1.43 23.65 -4.28
N PRO A 23 1.35 23.29 -2.99
CA PRO A 23 1.61 21.93 -2.57
C PRO A 23 0.71 21.02 -3.42
N ALA A 24 1.31 20.01 -4.04
CA ALA A 24 0.52 18.92 -4.59
C ALA A 24 -0.17 18.27 -3.39
N LEU A 25 -1.47 18.49 -3.27
CA LEU A 25 -2.28 17.72 -2.35
C LEU A 25 -2.27 16.31 -2.90
N ALA A 26 -1.43 15.46 -2.32
CA ALA A 26 -1.59 14.02 -2.49
C ALA A 26 -2.99 13.70 -1.97
N ASP A 27 -3.76 12.98 -2.79
CA ASP A 27 -5.09 12.49 -2.45
C ASP A 27 -4.92 11.36 -1.42
N GLY A 28 -4.58 11.77 -0.20
CA GLY A 28 -4.58 10.94 0.98
C GLY A 28 -5.96 10.97 1.57
N ASP A 29 -6.95 10.46 0.83
CA ASP A 29 -8.07 9.86 1.53
C ASP A 29 -7.45 8.84 2.51
N PRO A 30 -7.89 8.80 3.78
CA PRO A 30 -7.58 7.66 4.63
C PRO A 30 -7.88 6.42 3.80
N PRO A 31 -7.01 5.40 3.75
CA PRO A 31 -7.30 4.20 2.97
C PRO A 31 -8.73 3.80 3.32
N GLY A 32 -9.61 3.86 2.31
CA GLY A 32 -10.99 3.47 2.47
C GLY A 32 -11.04 2.05 3.00
N ASP A 33 -12.22 1.63 3.42
CA ASP A 33 -12.51 0.28 3.93
C ASP A 33 -12.37 -0.81 2.83
N ASP A 34 -11.51 -0.59 1.83
CA ASP A 34 -11.57 -1.06 0.44
C ASP A 34 -10.39 -1.97 0.08
N GLY A 35 -9.48 -2.22 1.02
CA GLY A 35 -8.28 -3.05 0.84
C GLY A 35 -6.99 -2.25 0.75
N VAL A 36 -5.85 -2.95 0.90
CA VAL A 36 -4.52 -2.36 1.03
C VAL A 36 -3.55 -3.06 0.08
N VAL A 37 -2.69 -2.27 -0.58
CA VAL A 37 -1.60 -2.76 -1.43
C VAL A 37 -0.26 -2.30 -0.89
N ILE A 38 0.63 -3.23 -0.57
CA ILE A 38 1.97 -3.00 0.02
C ILE A 38 3.06 -3.38 -1.00
N TRP A 39 4.13 -2.57 -1.06
CA TRP A 39 5.21 -2.72 -2.04
C TRP A 39 6.60 -2.75 -1.39
N ASN A 40 7.33 -3.85 -1.55
CA ASN A 40 8.69 -4.05 -1.06
C ASN A 40 8.85 -3.85 0.46
N GLU A 41 7.78 -4.13 1.19
CA GLU A 41 7.69 -4.01 2.64
C GLU A 41 6.85 -5.18 3.18
N ASP A 42 7.14 -5.58 4.40
CA ASP A 42 6.35 -6.57 5.12
C ASP A 42 5.09 -5.92 5.72
N TYR A 43 4.06 -6.71 5.93
CA TYR A 43 2.80 -6.25 6.51
C TYR A 43 2.36 -7.13 7.68
N THR A 44 2.05 -6.50 8.80
CA THR A 44 1.46 -7.18 9.96
C THR A 44 0.07 -6.62 10.22
N LEU A 45 -0.95 -7.49 10.22
CA LEU A 45 -2.25 -7.18 10.80
C LEU A 45 -2.22 -7.65 12.26
N GLY A 46 -2.25 -6.68 13.18
CA GLY A 46 -2.04 -6.92 14.59
C GLY A 46 -3.18 -7.69 15.25
N GLU A 47 -2.95 -8.12 16.50
CA GLU A 47 -3.95 -8.84 17.31
C GLU A 47 -5.32 -8.12 17.31
N ASN A 48 -6.37 -8.85 16.95
CA ASN A 48 -7.76 -8.37 16.89
C ASN A 48 -8.05 -7.21 15.90
N GLU A 49 -7.05 -6.79 15.11
CA GLU A 49 -7.23 -5.79 14.07
C GLU A 49 -8.06 -6.34 12.90
N ARG A 50 -8.65 -5.42 12.16
CA ARG A 50 -9.55 -5.73 11.04
C ARG A 50 -9.12 -4.97 9.80
N LEU A 51 -9.10 -5.69 8.69
CA LEU A 51 -8.99 -5.15 7.35
C LEU A 51 -10.27 -5.52 6.60
N ASP A 52 -11.08 -4.53 6.24
CA ASP A 52 -12.41 -4.75 5.67
C ASP A 52 -12.40 -5.03 4.15
N GLY A 53 -11.23 -5.01 3.50
CA GLY A 53 -11.05 -5.36 2.09
C GLY A 53 -9.94 -6.38 1.83
N ASP A 54 -9.41 -6.37 0.61
CA ASP A 54 -8.34 -7.27 0.18
C ASP A 54 -6.97 -6.80 0.68
N LEU A 55 -6.04 -7.73 0.90
CA LEU A 55 -4.63 -7.44 1.19
C LEU A 55 -3.78 -7.95 0.03
N VAL A 56 -3.02 -7.05 -0.61
CA VAL A 56 -2.08 -7.42 -1.67
C VAL A 56 -0.68 -6.96 -1.28
N VAL A 57 0.29 -7.89 -1.25
CA VAL A 57 1.69 -7.58 -0.90
C VAL A 57 2.62 -8.04 -2.01
N PHE A 58 3.49 -7.15 -2.49
CA PHE A 58 4.54 -7.46 -3.46
C PHE A 58 5.92 -7.38 -2.82
N ASN A 59 6.73 -8.42 -2.96
CA ASN A 59 8.09 -8.52 -2.44
C ASN A 59 8.18 -8.25 -0.92
N GLY A 60 7.34 -8.93 -0.14
CA GLY A 60 7.30 -8.80 1.32
C GLY A 60 6.48 -9.93 1.94
N ASP A 61 6.67 -10.12 3.24
CA ASP A 61 6.00 -11.15 4.02
C ASP A 61 4.77 -10.58 4.75
N VAL A 62 3.75 -11.43 4.97
CA VAL A 62 2.54 -11.07 5.72
C VAL A 62 2.43 -11.86 7.01
N THR A 63 2.19 -11.17 8.12
CA THR A 63 1.81 -11.76 9.40
C THR A 63 0.39 -11.36 9.78
N LEU A 64 -0.51 -12.32 9.96
CA LEU A 64 -1.84 -12.10 10.50
C LEU A 64 -1.87 -12.66 11.92
N GLU A 65 -1.80 -11.79 12.93
CA GLU A 65 -1.73 -12.20 14.33
C GLU A 65 -3.07 -12.79 14.82
N ALA A 66 -3.05 -13.39 16.02
CA ALA A 66 -4.20 -14.06 16.59
C ALA A 66 -5.42 -13.14 16.69
N GLY A 67 -6.57 -13.63 16.21
CA GLY A 67 -7.83 -12.89 16.23
C GLY A 67 -7.93 -11.75 15.21
N SER A 68 -6.86 -11.47 14.45
CA SER A 68 -6.92 -10.55 13.31
C SER A 68 -7.89 -11.05 12.24
N ARG A 69 -8.46 -10.14 11.44
CA ARG A 69 -9.43 -10.52 10.41
C ARG A 69 -9.30 -9.70 9.13
N VAL A 70 -9.12 -10.40 8.02
CA VAL A 70 -9.22 -9.86 6.67
C VAL A 70 -10.58 -10.27 6.09
N ALA A 71 -11.40 -9.29 5.71
CA ALA A 71 -12.73 -9.52 5.15
C ALA A 71 -12.69 -9.89 3.66
N GLY A 72 -11.63 -9.50 2.95
CA GLY A 72 -11.36 -9.90 1.57
C GLY A 72 -10.37 -11.07 1.44
N SER A 73 -9.72 -11.14 0.29
CA SER A 73 -8.66 -12.09 -0.05
C SER A 73 -7.28 -11.54 0.28
N VAL A 74 -6.32 -12.43 0.54
CA VAL A 74 -4.91 -12.11 0.77
C VAL A 74 -4.08 -12.66 -0.39
N VAL A 75 -3.38 -11.79 -1.09
CA VAL A 75 -2.51 -12.15 -2.23
C VAL A 75 -1.10 -11.65 -1.96
N ILE A 76 -0.13 -12.57 -1.98
CA ILE A 76 1.29 -12.28 -1.72
C ILE A 76 2.10 -12.72 -2.93
N TRP A 77 2.83 -11.79 -3.51
CA TRP A 77 3.70 -12.04 -4.65
C TRP A 77 5.17 -11.90 -4.23
N ASN A 78 5.93 -12.97 -4.39
CA ASN A 78 7.34 -13.07 -4.00
C ASN A 78 7.57 -12.78 -2.51
N GLY A 79 6.90 -13.56 -1.67
CA GLY A 79 6.94 -13.48 -0.20
C GLY A 79 6.17 -14.64 0.43
N GLY A 80 6.07 -14.67 1.76
CA GLY A 80 5.37 -15.69 2.53
C GLY A 80 4.25 -15.16 3.43
N ALA A 81 3.47 -16.09 4.00
CA ALA A 81 2.41 -15.80 4.95
C ALA A 81 2.58 -16.59 6.26
N GLU A 82 2.43 -15.92 7.40
CA GLU A 82 2.20 -16.51 8.71
C GLU A 82 0.81 -16.08 9.20
N VAL A 83 -0.07 -17.06 9.44
CA VAL A 83 -1.48 -16.79 9.74
C VAL A 83 -1.89 -17.46 11.05
N GLU A 84 -2.30 -16.64 12.01
CA GLU A 84 -3.06 -17.00 13.21
C GLU A 84 -4.46 -16.32 13.20
N GLY A 85 -4.74 -15.52 12.18
CA GLY A 85 -5.99 -14.79 12.00
C GLY A 85 -7.05 -15.51 11.15
N THR A 86 -8.12 -14.77 10.84
CA THR A 86 -9.18 -15.20 9.92
C THR A 86 -9.09 -14.47 8.58
N ILE A 87 -9.05 -15.21 7.47
CA ILE A 87 -9.20 -14.70 6.11
C ILE A 87 -10.56 -15.16 5.58
N LYS A 88 -11.38 -14.20 5.13
CA LYS A 88 -12.73 -14.47 4.63
C LYS A 88 -12.76 -14.85 3.15
N GLY A 89 -11.80 -14.37 2.37
CA GLY A 89 -11.57 -14.79 0.99
C GLY A 89 -10.45 -15.82 0.87
N ASP A 90 -9.79 -15.78 -0.28
CA ASP A 90 -8.74 -16.71 -0.67
C ASP A 90 -7.39 -16.28 -0.08
N LEU A 91 -6.49 -17.24 0.15
CA LEU A 91 -5.08 -16.99 0.47
C LEU A 91 -4.21 -17.50 -0.68
N VAL A 92 -3.60 -16.58 -1.42
CA VAL A 92 -2.74 -16.89 -2.56
C VAL A 92 -1.32 -16.41 -2.27
N VAL A 93 -0.35 -17.32 -2.29
CA VAL A 93 1.07 -16.99 -2.11
C VAL A 93 1.86 -17.52 -3.30
N SER A 94 2.66 -16.65 -3.91
CA SER A 94 3.55 -16.97 -5.01
C SER A 94 5.00 -16.68 -4.61
N GLY A 95 5.93 -17.59 -4.88
CA GLY A 95 7.36 -17.37 -4.61
C GLY A 95 7.82 -17.55 -3.16
N GLY A 96 6.93 -17.91 -2.23
CA GLY A 96 7.27 -18.26 -0.85
C GLY A 96 6.38 -19.35 -0.27
N GLY A 97 6.27 -19.41 1.06
CA GLY A 97 5.53 -20.43 1.80
C GLY A 97 4.35 -19.88 2.60
N ILE A 98 3.44 -20.76 2.99
CA ILE A 98 2.33 -20.46 3.90
C ILE A 98 2.52 -21.28 5.18
N PHE A 99 2.49 -20.62 6.33
CA PHE A 99 2.32 -21.22 7.64
C PHE A 99 0.94 -20.87 8.20
N LEU A 100 0.12 -21.89 8.46
CA LEU A 100 -1.16 -21.76 9.13
C LEU A 100 -1.02 -22.29 10.55
N GLY A 101 -1.12 -21.40 11.53
CA GLY A 101 -1.08 -21.74 12.94
C GLY A 101 -2.40 -22.34 13.45
N ASP A 102 -2.45 -22.63 14.75
CA ASP A 102 -3.59 -23.32 15.37
C ASP A 102 -4.89 -22.52 15.31
N SER A 103 -4.78 -21.18 15.23
CA SER A 103 -5.94 -20.28 15.16
C SER A 103 -6.29 -19.80 13.75
N ALA A 104 -5.52 -20.22 12.75
CA ALA A 104 -5.74 -19.86 11.36
C ALA A 104 -7.11 -20.34 10.83
N TRP A 105 -7.85 -19.45 10.19
CA TRP A 105 -9.10 -19.80 9.52
C TRP A 105 -9.20 -19.12 8.15
N VAL A 106 -9.12 -19.89 7.06
CA VAL A 106 -9.30 -19.40 5.68
C VAL A 106 -10.61 -19.93 5.11
N GLN A 107 -11.46 -19.06 4.55
CA GLN A 107 -12.81 -19.42 4.04
C GLN A 107 -12.92 -19.49 2.52
N GLY A 108 -11.95 -18.94 1.79
CA GLY A 108 -11.91 -18.97 0.34
C GLY A 108 -11.73 -20.37 -0.26
N ASP A 109 -11.75 -20.41 -1.58
CA ASP A 109 -11.75 -21.63 -2.40
C ASP A 109 -10.33 -22.13 -2.75
#